data_AF-A0A009P797-F1
#
_entry.id   AF-A0A009P797-F1
#
_cell.length_a   1.000
_cell.length_b   1.000
_cell.length_c   1.000
_cell.angle_alpha   90.00
_cell.angle_beta   90.00
_cell.angle_gamma   90.00
#
_symmetry.space_group_name_H-M   'P 1'
#
loop_
_entity.id
_entity.type
_entity.pdbx_description
1 polymer ?
#
loop_
_entity_poly.entity_id
_entity_poly.type
_entity_poly.pdbx_seq_one_letter_code
_entity_poly.pdbx_strand_id
1 'polypeptide(L)'
;MIAADLWMPRSKRLKRPYQPRYNRDCFGELIQIDGSHHDWFEGRAAKCCLLVFIDAATGKLQHLRFCESESTFDYMISTRLYVEQHGKPLAFYSDKHSVFRVNQSSKKDTKITQFGRVLSTLNIDIIFANSPQAKGRVERANRTLQDRLIKEMRLKGICSIEQANVWLPCFIEQFNQKFAKMAFNPKNLHRPITETAEELDDIFTWREPRRVTNSLTIAYDKCVYLLENTEENQRLIGKYLEFLEYPDGTVAIMHNSRKINYSLFDKLSQLNQREIVENKRLGAVLNHIQQQHEELEQQNKRSRSQSMQRRRAQKTAIQQRNLNPVLDLEMSI
;
A
#
# COMPACT_ATOMS: atom_id res chain seq x y z
N MET A 1 38.63 -21.90 -9.33
CA MET A 1 38.27 -20.96 -8.25
C MET A 1 38.12 -19.52 -8.73
N ILE A 2 39.12 -18.91 -9.39
CA ILE A 2 39.02 -17.53 -9.92
C ILE A 2 38.18 -17.48 -11.21
N ALA A 3 38.41 -18.38 -12.16
CA ALA A 3 37.64 -18.46 -13.42
C ALA A 3 36.18 -18.93 -13.25
N ALA A 4 35.78 -19.32 -12.03
CA ALA A 4 34.42 -19.75 -11.69
C ALA A 4 33.68 -18.73 -10.80
N ASP A 5 34.23 -17.52 -10.62
CA ASP A 5 33.73 -16.46 -9.71
C ASP A 5 33.51 -16.86 -8.23
N LEU A 6 34.00 -18.03 -7.81
CA LEU A 6 33.87 -18.53 -6.44
C LEU A 6 34.88 -17.92 -5.45
N TRP A 7 35.81 -17.08 -5.92
CA TRP A 7 36.87 -16.50 -5.07
C TRP A 7 36.82 -14.97 -5.08
N MET A 8 36.21 -14.38 -4.04
CA MET A 8 36.30 -12.93 -3.81
C MET A 8 37.68 -12.53 -3.25
N PRO A 9 38.40 -11.56 -3.83
CA PRO A 9 39.66 -11.03 -3.31
C PRO A 9 39.52 -10.46 -1.90
N ARG A 10 40.55 -10.62 -1.04
CA ARG A 10 40.54 -10.17 0.37
C ARG A 10 40.24 -8.67 0.53
N SER A 11 40.67 -7.84 -0.42
CA SER A 11 40.36 -6.41 -0.51
C SER A 11 38.88 -6.11 -0.80
N LYS A 12 38.17 -7.01 -1.48
CA LYS A 12 36.70 -6.93 -1.70
C LYS A 12 35.89 -7.58 -0.56
N ARG A 13 36.54 -8.34 0.34
CA ARG A 13 35.90 -8.96 1.52
C ARG A 13 35.81 -8.03 2.74
N LEU A 14 36.59 -6.95 2.77
CA LEU A 14 36.49 -5.98 3.85
C LEU A 14 35.19 -5.21 3.70
N LYS A 15 34.15 -5.65 4.43
CA LYS A 15 32.99 -4.81 4.72
C LYS A 15 33.56 -3.50 5.29
N ARG A 16 33.22 -2.37 4.69
CA ARG A 16 33.61 -1.06 5.24
C ARG A 16 33.28 -1.06 6.74
N PRO A 17 34.19 -0.64 7.64
CA PRO A 17 33.85 -0.50 9.04
C PRO A 17 32.78 0.59 9.14
N TYR A 18 31.55 0.17 9.43
CA TYR A 18 30.43 1.10 9.60
C TYR A 18 30.35 1.47 11.07
N GLN A 19 30.48 2.78 11.34
CA GLN A 19 30.34 3.30 12.68
C GLN A 19 28.86 3.24 13.10
N PRO A 20 28.56 2.83 14.34
CA PRO A 20 27.23 2.96 14.91
C PRO A 20 26.78 4.41 14.82
N ARG A 21 25.56 4.64 14.36
CA ARG A 21 24.95 5.96 14.43
C ARG A 21 24.42 6.18 15.85
N TYR A 22 24.73 7.32 16.46
CA TYR A 22 24.14 7.73 17.73
C TYR A 22 22.60 7.82 17.61
N ASN A 23 21.93 7.58 18.74
CA ASN A 23 20.49 7.82 18.85
C ASN A 23 20.19 9.29 18.53
N ARG A 24 18.94 9.57 18.21
CA ARG A 24 18.46 10.95 18.29
C ARG A 24 18.35 11.35 19.76
N ASP A 25 18.41 12.65 20.00
CA ASP A 25 18.50 13.15 21.36
C ASP A 25 17.12 13.22 21.99
N CYS A 26 16.10 13.62 21.21
CA CYS A 26 14.75 13.88 21.71
C CYS A 26 13.71 12.90 21.15
N PHE A 27 12.71 12.60 21.97
CA PHE A 27 11.54 11.83 21.55
C PHE A 27 10.70 12.64 20.54
N GLY A 28 10.26 12.01 19.44
CA GLY A 28 9.51 12.69 18.37
C GLY A 28 10.36 13.48 17.37
N GLU A 29 11.69 13.48 17.53
CA GLU A 29 12.61 14.13 16.58
C GLU A 29 12.64 13.42 15.23
N LEU A 30 12.69 12.08 15.25
CA LEU A 30 12.78 11.28 14.04
C LEU A 30 12.10 9.93 14.25
N ILE A 31 11.10 9.65 13.43
CA ILE A 31 10.36 8.39 13.47
C ILE A 31 10.75 7.57 12.25
N GLN A 32 11.32 6.39 12.46
CA GLN A 32 11.63 5.46 11.38
C GLN A 32 10.37 4.69 11.01
N ILE A 33 10.03 4.72 9.72
CA ILE A 33 8.88 4.00 9.18
C ILE A 33 9.36 2.91 8.21
N ASP A 34 8.74 1.73 8.29
CA ASP A 34 9.06 0.61 7.42
C ASP A 34 7.88 -0.33 7.22
N GLY A 35 7.82 -0.96 6.05
CA GLY A 35 6.88 -2.02 5.73
C GLY A 35 7.58 -3.37 5.82
N SER A 36 7.03 -4.30 6.60
CA SER A 36 7.60 -5.63 6.81
C SER A 36 6.64 -6.71 6.31
N HIS A 37 6.91 -7.21 5.10
CA HIS A 37 6.19 -8.35 4.52
C HIS A 37 6.68 -9.64 5.17
N HIS A 38 5.77 -10.40 5.78
CA HIS A 38 6.06 -11.69 6.39
C HIS A 38 4.81 -12.57 6.41
N ASP A 39 5.01 -13.88 6.59
CA ASP A 39 3.97 -14.77 7.09
C ASP A 39 3.75 -14.53 8.58
N TRP A 40 3.09 -13.42 8.93
CA TRP A 40 2.89 -12.99 10.31
C TRP A 40 1.96 -13.92 11.10
N PHE A 41 1.10 -14.64 10.38
CA PHE A 41 0.10 -15.54 10.95
C PHE A 41 0.51 -17.01 10.84
N GLU A 42 1.70 -17.33 10.34
CA GLU A 42 2.22 -18.71 10.23
C GLU A 42 1.24 -19.65 9.53
N GLY A 43 0.68 -19.18 8.42
CA GLY A 43 -0.33 -19.92 7.65
C GLY A 43 -1.75 -19.93 8.23
N ARG A 44 -2.00 -19.30 9.39
CA ARG A 44 -3.38 -19.08 9.89
C ARG A 44 -4.17 -18.07 9.04
N ALA A 45 -3.46 -17.21 8.31
CA ALA A 45 -4.01 -16.24 7.36
C ALA A 45 -3.04 -16.01 6.20
N ALA A 46 -3.51 -15.30 5.17
CA ALA A 46 -2.67 -14.90 4.05
C ALA A 46 -1.48 -14.03 4.50
N LYS A 47 -0.38 -14.09 3.73
CA LYS A 47 0.77 -13.21 3.96
C LYS A 47 0.36 -11.76 3.82
N CYS A 48 0.85 -10.93 4.73
CA CYS A 48 0.50 -9.53 4.82
C CYS A 48 1.73 -8.67 5.13
N CYS A 49 1.55 -7.35 5.17
CA CYS A 49 2.57 -6.40 5.55
C CYS A 49 2.25 -5.81 6.93
N LEU A 50 3.28 -5.63 7.76
CA LEU A 50 3.21 -4.85 8.99
C LEU A 50 3.89 -3.51 8.76
N LEU A 51 3.15 -2.42 8.90
CA LEU A 51 3.72 -1.07 8.97
C LEU A 51 4.23 -0.79 10.37
N VAL A 52 5.48 -0.35 10.47
CA VAL A 52 6.20 -0.18 11.73
C VAL A 52 6.71 1.25 11.87
N PHE A 53 6.34 1.92 12.96
CA PHE A 53 6.78 3.26 13.30
C PHE A 53 7.59 3.20 14.60
N ILE A 54 8.85 3.62 14.55
CA ILE A 54 9.78 3.52 15.69
C ILE A 54 10.47 4.85 15.95
N ASP A 55 10.43 5.30 17.21
CA ASP A 55 11.14 6.50 17.62
C ASP A 55 12.66 6.26 17.69
N ALA A 56 13.43 7.14 17.04
CA ALA A 56 14.87 6.99 16.92
C ALA A 56 15.68 7.41 18.18
N ALA A 57 15.06 8.05 19.17
CA ALA A 57 15.72 8.39 20.42
C ALA A 57 15.58 7.26 21.45
N THR A 58 14.35 6.78 21.61
CA THR A 58 13.93 5.86 22.66
C THR A 58 13.88 4.39 22.21
N GLY A 59 13.74 4.14 20.91
CA GLY A 59 13.46 2.80 20.38
C GLY A 59 12.04 2.31 20.66
N LYS A 60 11.13 3.19 21.11
CA LYS A 60 9.72 2.87 21.32
C LYS A 60 9.05 2.52 20.00
N LEU A 61 8.23 1.47 20.01
CA LEU A 61 7.22 1.23 19.00
C LEU A 61 6.13 2.28 19.19
N GLN A 62 5.94 3.15 18.21
CA GLN A 62 4.97 4.24 18.31
C GLN A 62 3.65 3.87 17.67
N HIS A 63 3.71 3.15 16.56
CA HIS A 63 2.54 2.65 15.84
C HIS A 63 2.90 1.36 15.10
N LEU A 64 1.97 0.42 15.10
CA LEU A 64 2.01 -0.81 14.33
C LEU A 64 0.65 -0.98 13.66
N ARG A 65 0.63 -1.39 12.40
CA ARG A 65 -0.63 -1.74 11.71
C ARG A 65 -0.38 -2.81 10.65
N PHE A 66 -1.16 -3.88 10.69
CA PHE A 66 -1.23 -4.86 9.62
C PHE A 66 -2.09 -4.36 8.48
N CYS A 67 -1.61 -4.57 7.26
CA CYS A 67 -2.32 -4.32 6.01
C CYS A 67 -2.06 -5.46 5.02
N GLU A 68 -2.99 -5.67 4.09
CA GLU A 68 -2.87 -6.73 3.09
C GLU A 68 -1.66 -6.52 2.17
N SER A 69 -1.42 -5.27 1.78
CA SER A 69 -0.31 -4.87 0.92
C SER A 69 0.26 -3.52 1.36
N GLU A 70 1.52 -3.24 1.04
CA GLU A 70 2.12 -1.93 1.34
C GLU A 70 1.71 -0.88 0.29
N SER A 71 0.67 -0.11 0.60
CA SER A 71 0.16 0.95 -0.28
C SER A 71 0.32 2.36 0.30
N THR A 72 0.14 3.38 -0.55
CA THR A 72 0.11 4.79 -0.13
C THR A 72 -1.02 5.05 0.88
N PHE A 73 -2.19 4.46 0.66
CA PHE A 73 -3.34 4.59 1.57
C PHE A 73 -3.03 3.99 2.94
N ASP A 74 -2.34 2.85 2.99
CA ASP A 74 -1.98 2.24 4.27
C ASP A 74 -1.06 3.13 5.10
N TYR A 75 -0.09 3.80 4.46
CA TYR A 75 0.74 4.78 5.16
C TYR A 75 -0.02 6.04 5.56
N MET A 76 -0.97 6.50 4.74
CA MET A 76 -1.86 7.62 5.09
C MET A 76 -2.70 7.27 6.33
N ILE A 77 -3.37 6.12 6.34
CA ILE A 77 -4.16 5.64 7.48
C ILE A 77 -3.28 5.48 8.72
N SER A 78 -2.12 4.82 8.61
CA SER A 78 -1.21 4.65 9.75
C SER A 78 -0.67 5.98 10.27
N THR A 79 -0.40 6.94 9.39
CA THR A 79 0.09 8.26 9.79
C THR A 79 -1.01 9.10 10.43
N ARG A 80 -2.25 8.98 9.95
CA ARG A 80 -3.43 9.59 10.58
C ARG A 80 -3.56 9.14 12.03
N LEU A 81 -3.62 7.81 12.25
CA LEU A 81 -3.71 7.21 13.58
C LEU A 81 -2.52 7.57 14.47
N TYR A 82 -1.31 7.58 13.91
CA TYR A 82 -0.09 7.99 14.61
C TYR A 82 -0.21 9.42 15.13
N VAL A 83 -0.58 10.36 14.25
CA VAL A 83 -0.59 11.79 14.55
C VAL A 83 -1.69 12.09 15.56
N GLU A 84 -2.86 11.47 15.45
CA GLU A 84 -3.94 11.59 16.44
C GLU A 84 -3.52 11.12 17.83
N GLN A 85 -2.72 10.06 17.92
CA GLN A 85 -2.29 9.51 19.20
C GLN A 85 -1.11 10.27 19.83
N HIS A 86 -0.11 10.69 19.04
CA HIS A 86 1.17 11.21 19.54
C HIS A 86 1.45 12.66 19.19
N GLY A 87 0.71 13.23 18.23
CA GLY A 87 1.02 14.51 17.59
C GLY A 87 1.94 14.39 16.38
N LYS A 88 2.25 15.54 15.76
CA LYS A 88 3.06 15.67 14.55
C LYS A 88 4.55 15.58 14.89
N PRO A 89 5.29 14.55 14.45
CA PRO A 89 6.74 14.49 14.67
C PRO A 89 7.44 15.58 13.85
N LEU A 90 8.75 15.76 14.06
CA LEU A 90 9.55 16.62 13.19
C LEU A 90 9.75 15.98 11.82
N ALA A 91 10.18 14.71 11.79
CA ALA A 91 10.46 14.02 10.54
C ALA A 91 10.18 12.51 10.58
N PHE A 92 9.78 11.99 9.43
CA PHE A 92 9.82 10.55 9.12
C PHE A 92 11.12 10.18 8.42
N TYR A 93 11.60 8.98 8.70
CA TYR A 93 12.76 8.37 8.06
C TYR A 93 12.34 7.07 7.37
N SER A 94 12.43 7.04 6.05
CA SER A 94 12.02 5.88 5.24
C SER A 94 13.09 5.50 4.21
N ASP A 95 12.94 4.32 3.62
CA ASP A 95 13.73 3.94 2.44
C ASP A 95 13.18 4.63 1.19
N LYS A 96 13.95 4.61 0.09
CA LYS A 96 13.56 5.16 -1.22
C LYS A 96 12.50 4.30 -1.93
N HIS A 97 11.52 3.79 -1.18
CA HIS A 97 10.42 3.03 -1.74
C HIS A 97 9.54 3.93 -2.61
N SER A 98 8.94 3.36 -3.66
CA SER A 98 8.16 4.11 -4.66
C SER A 98 6.91 4.80 -4.09
N VAL A 99 6.44 4.40 -2.92
CA VAL A 99 5.37 5.09 -2.17
C VAL A 99 5.81 6.50 -1.76
N PHE A 100 7.10 6.68 -1.48
CA PHE A 100 7.65 7.94 -0.99
C PHE A 100 8.39 8.74 -2.06
N ARG A 101 8.65 8.13 -3.22
CA ARG A 101 9.36 8.78 -4.33
C ARG A 101 8.82 8.36 -5.68
N VAL A 102 8.52 9.34 -6.53
CA VAL A 102 8.26 9.10 -7.95
C VAL A 102 9.57 8.67 -8.63
N ASN A 103 9.66 7.41 -9.04
CA ASN A 103 10.87 6.84 -9.66
C ASN A 103 10.96 7.08 -11.18
N GLN A 104 9.97 7.75 -11.79
CA GLN A 104 9.98 8.10 -13.21
C GLN A 104 10.02 9.61 -13.41
N SER A 105 11.05 10.08 -14.12
CA SER A 105 11.17 11.46 -14.61
C SER A 105 10.32 11.66 -15.86
N SER A 106 9.01 11.43 -15.77
CA SER A 106 8.08 11.79 -16.85
C SER A 106 7.62 13.24 -16.69
N LYS A 107 7.74 13.99 -17.79
CA LYS A 107 7.51 15.43 -17.94
C LYS A 107 6.22 15.92 -17.23
N LYS A 108 6.37 17.05 -16.51
CA LYS A 108 5.38 17.92 -15.80
C LYS A 108 5.27 17.73 -14.27
N ASP A 109 6.10 18.50 -13.56
CA ASP A 109 5.83 19.25 -12.31
C ASP A 109 5.31 18.61 -11.01
N THR A 110 5.31 17.30 -10.82
CA THR A 110 5.08 16.74 -9.45
C THR A 110 6.23 15.83 -9.00
N LYS A 111 7.23 16.45 -8.35
CA LYS A 111 8.31 15.72 -7.63
C LYS A 111 7.84 15.09 -6.32
N ILE A 112 6.61 15.42 -5.88
CA ILE A 112 6.08 15.06 -4.56
C ILE A 112 5.04 13.94 -4.75
N THR A 113 5.17 12.83 -4.01
CA THR A 113 4.15 11.77 -4.00
C THR A 113 2.91 12.20 -3.23
N GLN A 114 1.78 11.51 -3.40
CA GLN A 114 0.57 11.78 -2.63
C GLN A 114 0.81 11.71 -1.11
N PHE A 115 1.64 10.77 -0.65
CA PHE A 115 2.06 10.73 0.75
C PHE A 115 2.95 11.91 1.13
N GLY A 116 3.91 12.30 0.27
CA GLY A 116 4.73 13.50 0.50
C GLY A 116 3.90 14.78 0.59
N ARG A 117 2.80 14.87 -0.17
CA ARG A 117 1.84 15.98 -0.08
C ARG A 117 1.23 16.06 1.31
N VAL A 118 0.69 14.94 1.80
CA VAL A 118 0.12 14.84 3.17
C VAL A 118 1.10 15.32 4.22
N LEU A 119 2.33 14.79 4.18
CA LEU A 119 3.37 15.16 5.14
C LEU A 119 3.73 16.64 5.07
N SER A 120 3.87 17.19 3.86
CA SER A 120 4.14 18.61 3.66
C SER A 120 3.01 19.49 4.20
N THR A 121 1.75 19.09 4.02
CA THR A 121 0.60 19.83 4.56
C THR A 121 0.59 19.82 6.09
N LEU A 122 0.96 18.69 6.71
CA LEU A 122 1.13 18.59 8.16
C LEU A 122 2.47 19.17 8.67
N ASN A 123 3.28 19.75 7.78
CA ASN A 123 4.60 20.28 8.07
C ASN A 123 5.53 19.24 8.73
N ILE A 124 5.44 17.97 8.32
CA ILE A 124 6.30 16.86 8.74
C ILE A 124 7.30 16.60 7.62
N ASP A 125 8.59 16.61 7.92
CA ASP A 125 9.62 16.33 6.91
C ASP A 125 9.74 14.83 6.63
N ILE A 126 10.08 14.46 5.40
CA ILE A 126 10.45 13.08 5.05
C ILE A 126 11.89 13.01 4.60
N ILE A 127 12.68 12.19 5.30
CA ILE A 127 14.10 11.98 5.04
C ILE A 127 14.29 10.57 4.49
N PHE A 128 14.96 10.47 3.34
CA PHE A 128 15.24 9.20 2.70
C PHE A 128 16.60 8.64 3.10
N ALA A 129 16.63 7.35 3.41
CA ALA A 129 17.87 6.61 3.56
C ALA A 129 18.62 6.56 2.22
N ASN A 130 19.92 6.90 2.24
CA ASN A 130 20.76 6.76 1.06
C ASN A 130 21.24 5.32 0.83
N SER A 131 21.09 4.46 1.83
CA SER A 131 21.37 3.03 1.73
C SER A 131 20.54 2.23 2.75
N PRO A 132 20.19 0.96 2.46
CA PRO A 132 19.49 0.08 3.41
C PRO A 132 20.19 0.01 4.78
N GLN A 133 21.52 0.03 4.78
CA GLN A 133 22.35 -0.04 5.98
C GLN A 133 22.21 1.16 6.91
N ALA A 134 21.64 2.29 6.46
CA ALA A 134 21.32 3.43 7.30
C ALA A 134 20.05 3.21 8.15
N LYS A 135 19.30 2.13 7.90
CA LYS A 135 18.02 1.76 8.56
C LYS A 135 18.17 0.67 9.63
N GLY A 136 19.38 0.35 10.09
CA GLY A 136 19.66 -0.79 10.97
C GLY A 136 18.92 -0.82 12.33
N ARG A 137 18.17 0.21 12.73
CA ARG A 137 17.27 0.16 13.90
C ARG A 137 15.93 -0.48 13.55
N VAL A 138 15.18 0.06 12.59
CA VAL A 138 13.89 -0.54 12.22
C VAL A 138 14.07 -1.96 11.67
N GLU A 139 15.17 -2.26 10.96
CA GLU A 139 15.47 -3.64 10.54
C GLU A 139 15.71 -4.59 11.72
N ARG A 140 16.37 -4.12 12.80
CA ARG A 140 16.53 -4.91 14.03
C ARG A 140 15.19 -5.10 14.72
N ALA A 141 14.37 -4.05 14.81
CA ALA A 141 13.06 -4.15 15.40
C ALA A 141 12.14 -5.08 14.61
N ASN A 142 12.15 -5.02 13.29
CA ASN A 142 11.42 -5.93 12.42
C ASN A 142 11.80 -7.38 12.69
N ARG A 143 13.10 -7.70 12.82
CA ARG A 143 13.52 -9.06 13.20
C ARG A 143 13.00 -9.49 14.57
N THR A 144 13.04 -8.60 15.56
CA THR A 144 12.48 -8.88 16.89
C THR A 144 10.97 -9.10 16.83
N LEU A 145 10.24 -8.29 16.04
CA LEU A 145 8.81 -8.41 15.84
C LEU A 145 8.48 -9.72 15.12
N GLN A 146 9.18 -10.04 14.03
CA GLN A 146 8.99 -11.28 13.26
C GLN A 146 9.18 -12.54 14.11
N ASP A 147 10.01 -12.51 15.16
CA ASP A 147 10.08 -13.64 16.10
C ASP A 147 9.00 -13.56 17.20
N ARG A 148 8.88 -12.41 17.86
CA ARG A 148 8.08 -12.28 19.09
C ARG A 148 6.60 -12.05 18.85
N LEU A 149 6.26 -11.12 17.96
CA LEU A 149 4.87 -10.74 17.68
C LEU A 149 4.08 -11.95 17.19
N ILE A 150 4.71 -12.77 16.35
CA ILE A 150 4.12 -14.01 15.84
C ILE A 150 3.76 -14.98 16.98
N LYS A 151 4.69 -15.23 17.91
CA LYS A 151 4.48 -16.10 19.08
C LYS A 151 3.38 -15.57 19.99
N GLU A 152 3.38 -14.27 20.27
CA GLU A 152 2.38 -13.63 21.14
C GLU A 152 0.98 -13.69 20.50
N MET A 153 0.87 -13.44 19.18
CA MET A 153 -0.39 -13.63 18.44
C MET A 153 -0.85 -15.09 18.44
N ARG A 154 0.07 -16.06 18.40
CA ARG A 154 -0.25 -17.49 18.51
C ARG A 154 -0.84 -17.83 19.87
N LEU A 155 -0.23 -17.34 20.95
CA LEU A 155 -0.73 -17.53 22.31
C LEU A 155 -2.11 -16.90 22.53
N LYS A 156 -2.42 -15.82 21.82
CA LYS A 156 -3.73 -15.15 21.85
C LYS A 156 -4.76 -15.72 20.87
N GLY A 157 -4.38 -16.70 20.05
CA GLY A 157 -5.28 -17.29 19.05
C GLY A 157 -5.69 -16.36 17.92
N ILE A 158 -4.92 -15.29 17.67
CA ILE A 158 -5.24 -14.28 16.64
C ILE A 158 -4.96 -14.86 15.25
N CYS A 159 -5.93 -14.80 14.34
CA CYS A 159 -5.82 -15.39 13.00
C CYS A 159 -6.27 -14.45 11.86
N SER A 160 -6.42 -13.15 12.11
CA SER A 160 -6.83 -12.17 11.10
C SER A 160 -6.18 -10.81 11.32
N ILE A 161 -6.12 -10.01 10.25
CA ILE A 161 -5.57 -8.64 10.28
C ILE A 161 -6.39 -7.77 11.21
N GLU A 162 -7.72 -7.92 11.20
CA GLU A 162 -8.67 -7.16 12.00
C GLU A 162 -8.44 -7.42 13.49
N GLN A 163 -8.41 -8.69 13.90
CA GLN A 163 -8.15 -9.08 15.28
C GLN A 163 -6.76 -8.62 15.73
N ALA A 164 -5.75 -8.75 14.87
CA ALA A 164 -4.40 -8.32 15.18
C ALA A 164 -4.33 -6.80 15.41
N ASN A 165 -4.94 -6.01 14.52
CA ASN A 165 -4.98 -4.55 14.61
C ASN A 165 -5.69 -4.05 15.88
N VAL A 166 -6.75 -4.73 16.32
CA VAL A 166 -7.42 -4.43 17.60
C VAL A 166 -6.51 -4.71 18.80
N TRP A 167 -5.69 -5.76 18.73
CA TRP A 167 -4.82 -6.18 19.82
C TRP A 167 -3.46 -5.46 19.87
N LEU A 168 -2.96 -4.96 18.74
CA LEU A 168 -1.64 -4.32 18.62
C LEU A 168 -1.37 -3.21 19.65
N PRO A 169 -2.32 -2.31 20.01
CA PRO A 169 -2.07 -1.30 21.05
C PRO A 169 -1.62 -1.90 22.39
N CYS A 170 -2.24 -3.01 22.81
CA CYS A 170 -1.85 -3.73 24.03
C CYS A 170 -0.44 -4.32 23.92
N PHE A 171 -0.11 -4.91 22.76
CA PHE A 171 1.23 -5.42 22.51
C PHE A 171 2.30 -4.31 22.53
N ILE A 172 2.03 -3.17 21.88
CA ILE A 172 2.93 -2.01 21.85
C ILE A 172 3.26 -1.55 23.27
N GLU A 173 2.24 -1.42 24.12
CA GLU A 173 2.41 -1.02 25.51
C GLU A 173 3.34 -1.99 26.27
N GLN A 174 3.03 -3.29 26.23
CA GLN A 174 3.82 -4.33 26.92
C GLN A 174 5.26 -4.42 26.38
N PHE A 175 5.43 -4.24 25.07
CA PHE A 175 6.75 -4.23 24.44
C PHE A 175 7.56 -3.02 24.90
N ASN A 176 6.96 -1.83 24.87
CA ASN A 176 7.63 -0.60 25.25
C ASN A 176 7.98 -0.58 26.73
N GLN A 177 7.16 -1.15 27.63
CA GLN A 177 7.51 -1.29 29.04
C GLN A 177 8.81 -2.09 29.26
N LYS A 178 9.09 -3.09 28.40
CA LYS A 178 10.26 -3.96 28.53
C LYS A 178 11.50 -3.44 27.81
N PHE A 179 11.32 -2.78 26.66
CA PHE A 179 12.42 -2.51 25.73
C PHE A 179 12.68 -1.03 25.44
N ALA A 180 11.75 -0.13 25.79
CA ALA A 180 11.96 1.29 25.57
C ALA A 180 13.12 1.81 26.41
N LYS A 181 13.90 2.72 25.84
CA LYS A 181 14.96 3.44 26.54
C LYS A 181 14.54 4.88 26.77
N MET A 182 15.12 5.50 27.79
CA MET A 182 15.00 6.94 27.96
C MET A 182 15.73 7.66 26.82
N ALA A 183 15.10 8.71 26.29
CA ALA A 183 15.77 9.62 25.37
C ALA A 183 16.92 10.32 26.10
N PHE A 184 17.95 10.73 25.36
CA PHE A 184 19.08 11.45 25.94
C PHE A 184 18.62 12.81 26.52
N ASN A 185 17.72 13.47 25.80
CA ASN A 185 17.03 14.67 26.23
C ASN A 185 15.55 14.34 26.52
N PRO A 186 15.02 14.68 27.71
CA PRO A 186 13.63 14.36 28.08
C PRO A 186 12.58 15.16 27.28
N LYS A 187 12.98 16.13 26.45
CA LYS A 187 12.06 16.90 25.61
C LYS A 187 11.30 16.02 24.62
N ASN A 188 10.00 16.26 24.53
CA ASN A 188 9.13 15.72 23.49
C ASN A 188 8.99 16.77 22.38
N LEU A 189 9.38 16.41 21.15
CA LEU A 189 9.32 17.27 19.97
C LEU A 189 8.08 17.04 19.09
N HIS A 190 7.15 16.19 19.52
CA HIS A 190 5.84 16.13 18.88
C HIS A 190 5.12 17.46 19.04
N ARG A 191 4.59 17.97 17.93
CA ARG A 191 3.76 19.17 17.90
C ARG A 191 2.29 18.77 17.98
N PRO A 192 1.45 19.54 18.69
CA PRO A 192 0.02 19.26 18.72
C PRO A 192 -0.59 19.39 17.32
N ILE A 193 -1.68 18.66 17.10
CA ILE A 193 -2.54 18.85 15.94
C ILE A 193 -3.25 20.19 16.10
N THR A 194 -3.29 20.96 15.02
CA THR A 194 -3.99 22.25 14.96
C THR A 194 -5.22 22.17 14.05
N GLU A 195 -5.24 21.14 13.20
CA GLU A 195 -6.28 20.84 12.23
C GLU A 195 -7.50 20.18 12.91
N THR A 196 -8.68 20.47 12.40
CA THR A 196 -9.93 19.79 12.80
C THR A 196 -9.99 18.37 12.24
N ALA A 197 -10.90 17.53 12.75
CA ALA A 197 -11.07 16.17 12.25
C ALA A 197 -11.42 16.13 10.75
N GLU A 198 -12.30 17.04 10.29
CA GLU A 198 -12.68 17.15 8.88
C GLU A 198 -11.51 17.62 7.99
N GLU A 199 -10.71 18.57 8.47
CA GLU A 199 -9.51 19.01 7.74
C GLU A 199 -8.49 17.89 7.64
N LEU A 200 -8.29 17.12 8.70
CA LEU A 200 -7.44 15.93 8.64
C LEU A 200 -8.00 14.92 7.63
N ASP A 201 -9.32 14.70 7.59
CA ASP A 201 -9.93 13.75 6.64
C ASP A 201 -9.60 14.16 5.22
N ASP A 202 -9.80 15.44 4.90
CA ASP A 202 -9.48 16.02 3.60
C ASP A 202 -7.97 16.00 3.32
N ILE A 203 -7.10 16.18 4.32
CA ILE A 203 -5.64 16.09 4.16
C ILE A 203 -5.23 14.69 3.73
N PHE A 204 -5.74 13.64 4.38
CA PHE A 204 -5.37 12.23 4.15
C PHE A 204 -6.06 11.57 2.93
N THR A 205 -6.59 12.37 2.01
CA THR A 205 -7.16 11.89 0.74
C THR A 205 -6.12 11.69 -0.36
N TRP A 206 -6.44 10.85 -1.33
CA TRP A 206 -5.79 10.89 -2.62
C TRP A 206 -6.32 12.09 -3.43
N ARG A 207 -5.44 12.95 -3.93
CA ARG A 207 -5.85 14.17 -4.64
C ARG A 207 -5.37 14.20 -6.07
N GLU A 208 -6.29 14.41 -7.01
CA GLU A 208 -5.92 14.55 -8.42
C GLU A 208 -6.67 15.73 -9.08
N PRO A 209 -5.97 16.63 -9.79
CA PRO A 209 -6.64 17.69 -10.53
C PRO A 209 -7.40 17.10 -11.72
N ARG A 210 -8.70 17.32 -11.78
CA ARG A 210 -9.57 16.86 -12.88
C ARG A 210 -10.28 18.02 -13.54
N ARG A 211 -10.27 18.02 -14.87
CA ARG A 211 -10.90 19.08 -15.68
C ARG A 211 -12.40 18.84 -15.81
N VAL A 212 -13.19 19.88 -15.57
CA VAL A 212 -14.63 19.88 -15.83
C VAL A 212 -14.89 19.99 -17.33
N THR A 213 -15.71 19.09 -17.87
CA THR A 213 -16.13 19.11 -19.27
C THR A 213 -17.20 20.18 -19.54
N ASN A 214 -17.52 20.42 -20.81
CA ASN A 214 -18.61 21.33 -21.20
C ASN A 214 -19.99 20.84 -20.73
N SER A 215 -20.13 19.55 -20.42
CA SER A 215 -21.36 18.95 -19.91
C SER A 215 -21.41 18.91 -18.37
N LEU A 216 -20.58 19.69 -17.68
CA LEU A 216 -20.48 19.70 -16.21
C LEU A 216 -20.18 18.31 -15.63
N THR A 217 -19.31 17.55 -16.30
CA THR A 217 -18.89 16.24 -15.81
C THR A 217 -17.39 16.17 -15.53
N ILE A 218 -17.04 15.30 -14.59
CA ILE A 218 -15.67 14.85 -14.31
C ILE A 218 -15.62 13.34 -14.50
N ALA A 219 -14.62 12.84 -15.22
CA ALA A 219 -14.39 11.40 -15.34
C ALA A 219 -13.26 10.98 -14.39
N TYR A 220 -13.52 9.96 -13.59
CA TYR A 220 -12.56 9.38 -12.66
C TYR A 220 -12.85 7.89 -12.46
N ASP A 221 -11.80 7.07 -12.51
CA ASP A 221 -11.86 5.60 -12.39
C ASP A 221 -13.06 4.94 -13.10
N LYS A 222 -13.20 5.22 -14.40
CA LYS A 222 -14.28 4.74 -15.29
C LYS A 222 -15.70 5.23 -14.94
N CYS A 223 -15.88 5.92 -13.82
CA CYS A 223 -17.11 6.60 -13.46
C CYS A 223 -17.16 8.02 -14.00
N VAL A 224 -18.37 8.52 -14.24
CA VAL A 224 -18.62 9.92 -14.62
C VAL A 224 -19.40 10.58 -13.50
N TYR A 225 -18.86 11.68 -12.98
CA TYR A 225 -19.42 12.48 -11.89
C TYR A 225 -20.06 13.73 -12.51
N LEU A 226 -21.36 13.88 -12.38
CA LEU A 226 -22.14 15.00 -12.89
C LEU A 226 -22.30 16.05 -11.79
N LEU A 227 -21.74 17.24 -12.01
CA LEU A 227 -21.90 18.38 -11.12
C LEU A 227 -23.32 18.94 -11.25
N GLU A 228 -23.88 19.45 -10.16
CA GLU A 228 -25.19 20.12 -10.20
C GLU A 228 -25.16 21.32 -11.18
N ASN A 229 -26.22 21.46 -11.98
CA ASN A 229 -26.33 22.54 -12.95
C ASN A 229 -26.74 23.87 -12.29
N THR A 230 -25.83 24.47 -11.54
CA THR A 230 -25.97 25.80 -10.94
C THR A 230 -25.15 26.83 -11.72
N GLU A 231 -25.55 28.11 -11.69
CA GLU A 231 -24.80 29.18 -12.35
C GLU A 231 -23.34 29.26 -11.88
N GLU A 232 -23.09 28.93 -10.61
CA GLU A 232 -21.76 28.88 -10.03
C GLU A 232 -20.92 27.74 -10.64
N ASN A 233 -21.50 26.55 -10.78
CA ASN A 233 -20.82 25.38 -11.36
C ASN A 233 -20.61 25.54 -12.87
N GLN A 234 -21.50 26.22 -13.58
CA GLN A 234 -21.30 26.56 -15.01
C GLN A 234 -20.02 27.37 -15.23
N ARG A 235 -19.62 28.24 -14.29
CA ARG A 235 -18.35 28.99 -14.35
C ARG A 235 -17.11 28.12 -14.11
N LEU A 236 -17.30 26.84 -13.77
CA LEU A 236 -16.21 25.87 -13.57
C LEU A 236 -15.91 25.07 -14.84
N ILE A 237 -16.72 25.19 -15.89
CA ILE A 237 -16.48 24.53 -17.18
C ILE A 237 -15.06 24.86 -17.68
N GLY A 238 -14.31 23.82 -18.03
CA GLY A 238 -12.93 23.94 -18.50
C GLY A 238 -11.88 24.17 -17.40
N LYS A 239 -12.27 24.43 -16.15
CA LYS A 239 -11.34 24.55 -15.02
C LYS A 239 -10.95 23.19 -14.47
N TYR A 240 -9.84 23.15 -13.74
CA TYR A 240 -9.40 21.99 -12.98
C TYR A 240 -9.86 22.12 -11.54
N LEU A 241 -10.53 21.09 -11.04
CA LEU A 241 -10.95 20.96 -9.64
C LEU A 241 -10.13 19.88 -8.97
N GLU A 242 -10.00 19.94 -7.64
CA GLU A 242 -9.39 18.86 -6.88
C GLU A 242 -10.40 17.73 -6.71
N PHE A 243 -10.06 16.55 -7.19
CA PHE A 243 -10.80 15.33 -6.91
C PHE A 243 -10.16 14.62 -5.72
N LEU A 244 -10.94 14.36 -4.68
CA LEU A 244 -10.53 13.73 -3.44
C LEU A 244 -11.12 12.33 -3.38
N GLU A 245 -10.28 11.31 -3.24
CA GLU A 245 -10.67 9.95 -2.93
C GLU A 245 -10.20 9.63 -1.50
N TYR A 246 -11.15 9.32 -0.64
CA TYR A 246 -10.90 8.97 0.76
C TYR A 246 -10.46 7.49 0.87
N PRO A 247 -9.76 7.10 1.94
CA PRO A 247 -9.29 5.73 2.11
C PRO A 247 -10.41 4.67 2.19
N ASP A 248 -11.64 5.06 2.50
CA ASP A 248 -12.84 4.21 2.51
C ASP A 248 -13.49 4.08 1.13
N GLY A 249 -12.95 4.75 0.11
CA GLY A 249 -13.48 4.77 -1.26
C GLY A 249 -14.54 5.84 -1.51
N THR A 250 -14.90 6.65 -0.50
CA THR A 250 -15.77 7.80 -0.73
C THR A 250 -15.03 8.87 -1.53
N VAL A 251 -15.79 9.76 -2.19
CA VAL A 251 -15.24 10.78 -3.08
C VAL A 251 -15.81 12.15 -2.75
N ALA A 252 -14.97 13.18 -2.84
CA ALA A 252 -15.40 14.57 -2.85
C ALA A 252 -14.76 15.34 -4.01
N ILE A 253 -15.45 16.38 -4.49
CA ILE A 253 -14.92 17.33 -5.47
C ILE A 253 -14.79 18.67 -4.79
N MET A 254 -13.59 19.26 -4.81
CA MET A 254 -13.30 20.51 -4.13
C MET A 254 -12.79 21.59 -5.08
N HIS A 255 -13.26 22.82 -4.87
CA HIS A 255 -12.80 24.01 -5.58
C HIS A 255 -12.72 25.19 -4.61
N ASN A 256 -11.54 25.80 -4.49
CA ASN A 256 -11.30 26.95 -3.60
C ASN A 256 -11.85 26.73 -2.17
N SER A 257 -11.56 25.58 -1.56
CA SER A 257 -12.03 25.18 -0.22
C SER A 257 -13.55 24.97 -0.08
N ARG A 258 -14.29 24.87 -1.20
CA ARG A 258 -15.71 24.49 -1.21
C ARG A 258 -15.89 23.10 -1.80
N LYS A 259 -16.64 22.25 -1.10
CA LYS A 259 -17.11 20.95 -1.61
C LYS A 259 -18.27 21.17 -2.59
N ILE A 260 -18.21 20.50 -3.73
CA ILE A 260 -19.20 20.59 -4.80
C ILE A 260 -20.06 19.32 -4.78
N ASN A 261 -21.38 19.53 -4.79
CA ASN A 261 -22.34 18.44 -4.93
C ASN A 261 -22.27 17.82 -6.32
N TYR A 262 -22.38 16.49 -6.36
CA TYR A 262 -22.36 15.74 -7.60
C TYR A 262 -23.31 14.55 -7.52
N SER A 263 -23.66 14.02 -8.69
CA SER A 263 -24.36 12.75 -8.85
C SER A 263 -23.52 11.81 -9.73
N LEU A 264 -23.62 10.51 -9.48
CA LEU A 264 -22.95 9.51 -10.31
C LEU A 264 -23.77 9.27 -11.58
N PHE A 265 -23.11 9.43 -12.72
CA PHE A 265 -23.64 9.10 -14.04
C PHE A 265 -23.11 7.72 -14.44
N ASP A 266 -23.88 6.68 -14.17
CA ASP A 266 -23.49 5.30 -14.44
C ASP A 266 -23.62 4.98 -15.94
N LYS A 267 -22.47 4.83 -16.61
CA LYS A 267 -22.38 4.23 -17.96
C LYS A 267 -22.02 2.74 -17.90
N LEU A 268 -21.72 2.20 -16.73
CA LEU A 268 -21.06 0.90 -16.54
C LEU A 268 -22.02 -0.24 -16.23
N SER A 269 -23.33 0.00 -16.12
CA SER A 269 -24.33 -1.07 -16.05
C SER A 269 -24.31 -2.02 -17.28
N GLN A 270 -23.50 -1.74 -18.32
CA GLN A 270 -23.38 -2.56 -19.54
C GLN A 270 -21.97 -3.05 -19.93
N LEU A 271 -20.89 -2.76 -19.18
CA LEU A 271 -19.53 -3.14 -19.61
C LEU A 271 -18.81 -4.05 -18.61
N ASN A 272 -18.77 -5.33 -18.98
CA ASN A 272 -18.12 -6.43 -18.27
C ASN A 272 -16.65 -6.19 -17.87
N GLN A 273 -16.33 -6.66 -16.67
CA GLN A 273 -15.06 -6.75 -15.97
C GLN A 273 -13.89 -7.29 -16.82
N ARG A 274 -12.90 -6.43 -17.10
CA ARG A 274 -11.48 -6.82 -17.25
C ARG A 274 -10.61 -5.68 -16.74
N GLU A 275 -10.16 -5.79 -15.50
CA GLU A 275 -9.36 -4.76 -14.85
C GLU A 275 -7.86 -4.93 -15.12
N ILE A 276 -7.21 -3.81 -15.44
CA ILE A 276 -5.77 -3.64 -15.34
C ILE A 276 -5.52 -3.16 -13.91
N VAL A 277 -4.87 -4.01 -13.10
CA VAL A 277 -4.59 -3.77 -11.69
C VAL A 277 -3.15 -3.27 -11.56
N GLU A 278 -2.93 -2.20 -10.79
CA GLU A 278 -1.57 -1.78 -10.43
C GLU A 278 -0.85 -2.90 -9.66
N ASN A 279 0.45 -3.14 -9.96
CA ASN A 279 1.23 -4.26 -9.43
C ASN A 279 1.16 -4.41 -7.88
N LYS A 280 1.01 -3.29 -7.15
CA LYS A 280 0.91 -3.28 -5.68
C LYS A 280 -0.41 -3.82 -5.13
N ARG A 281 -1.51 -3.78 -5.89
CA ARG A 281 -2.84 -4.28 -5.50
C ARG A 281 -3.11 -5.69 -6.04
N LEU A 282 -2.16 -6.27 -6.76
CA LEU A 282 -2.32 -7.56 -7.45
C LEU A 282 -2.58 -8.71 -6.46
N GLY A 283 -1.97 -8.67 -5.27
CA GLY A 283 -2.22 -9.67 -4.21
C GLY A 283 -3.65 -9.64 -3.67
N ALA A 284 -4.17 -8.45 -3.34
CA ALA A 284 -5.54 -8.28 -2.85
C ALA A 284 -6.57 -8.67 -3.92
N VAL A 285 -6.33 -8.30 -5.18
CA VAL A 285 -7.21 -8.68 -6.29
C VAL A 285 -7.16 -10.18 -6.55
N LEU A 286 -6.00 -10.83 -6.48
CA LEU A 286 -5.91 -12.29 -6.62
C LEU A 286 -6.65 -13.02 -5.49
N ASN A 287 -6.50 -12.56 -4.24
CA ASN A 287 -7.22 -13.14 -3.10
C ASN A 287 -8.74 -12.97 -3.26
N HIS A 288 -9.19 -11.80 -3.72
CA HIS A 288 -10.59 -11.54 -3.98
C HIS A 288 -11.14 -12.40 -5.13
N ILE A 289 -10.39 -12.53 -6.23
CA ILE A 289 -10.74 -13.44 -7.34
C ILE A 289 -10.82 -14.88 -6.84
N GLN A 290 -9.90 -15.29 -5.97
CA GLN A 290 -9.88 -16.63 -5.42
C GLN A 290 -11.08 -16.89 -4.49
N GLN A 291 -11.42 -15.94 -3.61
CA GLN A 291 -12.63 -16.01 -2.78
C GLN A 291 -13.90 -16.06 -3.63
N GLN A 292 -14.00 -15.24 -4.68
CA GLN A 292 -15.12 -15.30 -5.62
C GLN A 292 -15.21 -16.66 -6.34
N HIS A 293 -14.07 -17.24 -6.73
CA HIS A 293 -14.04 -18.57 -7.32
C HIS A 293 -14.51 -19.64 -6.32
N GLU A 294 -14.01 -19.59 -5.09
CA GLU A 294 -14.40 -20.53 -4.01
C GLU A 294 -15.89 -20.41 -3.66
N GLU A 295 -16.43 -19.19 -3.59
CA GLU A 295 -17.87 -18.94 -3.39
C GLU A 295 -18.73 -19.42 -4.56
N LEU A 296 -18.29 -19.19 -5.81
CA LEU A 296 -18.99 -19.68 -7.01
C LEU A 296 -18.95 -21.21 -7.12
N GLU A 297 -17.85 -21.84 -6.67
CA GLU A 297 -17.72 -23.29 -6.58
C GLU A 297 -18.59 -23.88 -5.47
N GLN A 298 -18.63 -23.25 -4.30
CA GLN A 298 -19.52 -23.64 -3.19
C GLN A 298 -21.01 -23.48 -3.55
N GLN A 299 -21.36 -22.46 -4.33
CA GLN A 299 -22.74 -22.22 -4.78
C GLN A 299 -23.14 -23.08 -5.98
N ASN A 300 -22.27 -23.96 -6.52
CA ASN A 300 -22.51 -24.72 -7.76
C ASN A 300 -22.93 -23.84 -8.96
N LYS A 301 -22.67 -22.52 -8.90
CA LYS A 301 -23.02 -21.54 -9.93
C LYS A 301 -21.87 -21.35 -10.91
N ARG A 302 -21.26 -22.44 -11.38
CA ARG A 302 -20.55 -22.38 -12.64
C ARG A 302 -21.60 -22.17 -13.72
N SER A 303 -21.77 -20.93 -14.18
CA SER A 303 -22.43 -20.62 -15.44
C SER A 303 -21.57 -21.14 -16.61
N ARG A 304 -21.38 -22.46 -16.70
CA ARG A 304 -21.12 -23.08 -18.00
C ARG A 304 -22.41 -22.88 -18.78
N SER A 305 -22.39 -21.98 -19.75
CA SER A 305 -23.46 -21.89 -20.72
C SER A 305 -23.69 -23.28 -21.32
N GLN A 306 -24.85 -23.88 -21.01
CA GLN A 306 -25.30 -25.11 -21.68
C GLN A 306 -25.69 -24.84 -23.15
N SER A 307 -25.62 -23.59 -23.59
CA SER A 307 -25.67 -23.19 -25.00
C SER A 307 -24.28 -22.77 -25.46
N MET A 308 -23.45 -23.76 -25.80
CA MET A 308 -22.37 -23.56 -26.74
C MET A 308 -22.73 -24.39 -27.98
N GLN A 309 -22.99 -23.74 -29.11
CA GLN A 309 -23.19 -24.43 -30.38
C GLN A 309 -22.05 -25.43 -30.59
N ARG A 310 -22.39 -26.71 -30.75
CA ARG A 310 -21.45 -27.78 -31.11
C ARG A 310 -20.74 -27.38 -32.41
N ARG A 311 -19.55 -26.78 -32.32
CA ARG A 311 -18.72 -26.48 -33.50
C ARG A 311 -18.25 -27.81 -34.09
N ARG A 312 -18.93 -28.27 -35.14
CA ARG A 312 -18.58 -29.42 -35.98
C ARG A 312 -17.14 -29.38 -36.53
N ALA A 313 -16.45 -28.24 -36.44
CA ALA A 313 -15.08 -28.06 -36.94
C ALA A 313 -13.97 -28.78 -36.14
N GLN A 314 -14.21 -29.20 -34.88
CA GLN A 314 -13.20 -29.97 -34.12
C GLN A 314 -13.29 -31.49 -34.33
N LYS A 315 -14.42 -32.03 -34.83
CA LYS A 315 -14.50 -33.45 -35.19
C LYS A 315 -13.79 -33.74 -36.51
N THR A 316 -13.82 -32.83 -37.48
CA THR A 316 -13.14 -33.03 -38.77
C THR A 316 -11.61 -33.02 -38.65
N ALA A 317 -11.06 -32.20 -37.75
CA ALA A 317 -9.60 -32.17 -37.49
C ALA A 317 -9.08 -33.40 -36.72
N ILE A 318 -9.92 -34.02 -35.88
CA ILE A 318 -9.61 -35.29 -35.20
C ILE A 318 -9.77 -36.47 -36.18
N GLN A 319 -10.77 -36.43 -37.06
CA GLN A 319 -11.05 -37.49 -38.03
C GLN A 319 -10.00 -37.52 -39.17
N GLN A 320 -9.48 -36.37 -39.60
CA GLN A 320 -8.36 -36.30 -40.56
C GLN A 320 -7.02 -36.79 -39.97
N ARG A 321 -6.81 -36.67 -38.64
CA ARG A 321 -5.64 -37.25 -37.97
C ARG A 321 -5.72 -38.78 -37.79
N ASN A 322 -6.91 -39.36 -37.87
CA ASN A 322 -7.12 -40.81 -37.78
C ASN A 322 -7.17 -41.50 -39.16
N LEU A 323 -7.02 -40.77 -40.27
CA LEU A 323 -7.16 -41.27 -41.65
C LEU A 323 -5.85 -41.37 -42.44
N ASN A 324 -4.68 -41.07 -41.85
CA ASN A 324 -3.37 -41.34 -42.45
C ASN A 324 -2.58 -42.36 -41.62
N PRO A 325 -2.71 -43.67 -41.90
CA PRO A 325 -1.97 -44.72 -41.22
C PRO A 325 -0.83 -45.24 -42.12
N VAL A 326 0.12 -44.40 -42.55
CA VAL A 326 1.37 -44.89 -43.15
C VAL A 326 2.46 -43.87 -42.87
N LEU A 327 3.39 -44.22 -41.97
CA LEU A 327 4.84 -43.91 -41.97
C LEU A 327 5.45 -44.20 -40.57
N ASP A 328 5.02 -45.28 -39.92
CA ASP A 328 5.80 -45.98 -38.89
C ASP A 328 6.05 -47.41 -39.39
N LEU A 329 7.06 -47.59 -40.23
CA LEU A 329 7.73 -48.86 -40.53
C LEU A 329 8.92 -48.57 -41.45
N GLU A 330 10.10 -48.44 -40.84
CA GLU A 330 11.39 -48.98 -41.27
C GLU A 330 12.50 -48.15 -40.61
N MET A 331 13.12 -48.73 -39.58
CA MET A 331 14.57 -48.70 -39.37
C MET A 331 14.88 -49.57 -38.15
N SER A 332 14.85 -50.89 -38.37
CA SER A 332 15.70 -51.82 -37.64
C SER A 332 16.54 -52.57 -38.67
N ILE A 333 17.81 -52.17 -38.79
CA ILE A 333 18.97 -53.07 -38.83
C ILE A 333 20.04 -52.43 -37.95
#